data_AF-A0A353Z4E7-F1
#
_entry.id   AF-A0A353Z4E7-F1
#
_cell.length_a   1.000
_cell.length_b   1.000
_cell.length_c   1.000
_cell.angle_alpha   90.00
_cell.angle_beta   90.00
_cell.angle_gamma   90.00
#
_symmetry.space_group_name_H-M   'P 1'
#
loop_
_entity.id
_entity.type
_entity.pdbx_description
1 polymer ?
#
loop_
_entity_poly.entity_id
_entity_poly.type
_entity_poly.pdbx_seq_one_letter_code
_entity_poly.pdbx_strand_id
1 'polypeptide(L)'
;MELKEYQIKVVAKLKEYLSALSDFREKFNKAIEFDPEMAMDYNFPRRAWEKAVNGVYFSNKNGIGEPLPEIYLKVPTGGGKTLLACHSIDLINKTYLNKQTGLVLWIVPTTQIYRQTLLNLKNREHPYRQALDISSGGRTVIKEKTDHFNRLDIEENLVILMLMLPSANRQNKETLKIFQDAGGFTDFFPSEDNYELNAKLLKGVPNIDCYKTLGLELETESMGSVHLTQPKTSLGNTLRVLKPIIIIDEGHKAYSANARETIRNFNPSIVIELSATPPKDTNKLVEITGRELNEEEMIKLDIHLTNKTSLDWKDTMLCAIEKRKALEKAANSFEQNTGVYIRPINLIQVERTGKDQRDGKFIHSEDVKEFLIKKCNIPEEHIAIKTSEKDDIEGIDLLDRDCSIRYIITKQALQEGWDCPFA
;
A
#
# COMPACT_ATOMS: atom_id res chain seq x y z
N MET A 1 13.12 12.71 -12.24
CA MET A 1 13.21 11.44 -13.02
C MET A 1 12.15 11.47 -14.09
N GLU A 2 12.50 11.15 -15.33
CA GLU A 2 11.53 11.09 -16.43
C GLU A 2 10.74 9.77 -16.36
N LEU A 3 9.45 9.83 -16.69
CA LEU A 3 8.59 8.65 -16.72
C LEU A 3 8.86 7.82 -17.97
N LYS A 4 8.85 6.50 -17.83
CA LYS A 4 8.93 5.55 -18.95
C LYS A 4 7.66 5.56 -19.80
N GLU A 5 7.69 5.05 -21.03
CA GLU A 5 6.55 5.12 -21.95
C GLU A 5 5.29 4.46 -21.37
N TYR A 6 5.42 3.28 -20.76
CA TYR A 6 4.28 2.61 -20.11
C TYR A 6 3.73 3.43 -18.92
N GLN A 7 4.59 4.17 -18.21
CA GLN A 7 4.17 5.03 -17.09
C GLN A 7 3.45 6.28 -17.60
N ILE A 8 3.91 6.86 -18.71
CA ILE A 8 3.23 7.96 -19.41
C ILE A 8 1.84 7.51 -19.86
N LYS A 9 1.72 6.31 -20.42
CA LYS A 9 0.43 5.70 -20.79
C LYS A 9 -0.50 5.55 -19.59
N VAL A 10 0.01 5.09 -18.43
CA VAL A 10 -0.78 5.00 -17.19
C VAL A 10 -1.29 6.38 -16.78
N VAL A 11 -0.41 7.38 -16.72
CA VAL A 11 -0.73 8.77 -16.35
C VAL A 11 -1.77 9.37 -17.30
N ALA A 12 -1.64 9.16 -18.61
CA ALA A 12 -2.57 9.67 -19.61
C ALA A 12 -3.97 9.06 -19.45
N LYS A 13 -4.07 7.74 -19.26
CA LYS A 13 -5.35 7.04 -19.05
C LYS A 13 -6.01 7.44 -17.73
N LEU A 14 -5.21 7.60 -16.67
CA LEU A 14 -5.70 8.11 -15.39
C LEU A 14 -6.26 9.53 -15.53
N LYS A 15 -5.55 10.41 -16.23
CA LYS A 15 -6.02 11.78 -16.48
C LYS A 15 -7.34 11.81 -17.25
N GLU A 16 -7.47 11.02 -18.31
CA GLU A 16 -8.71 10.89 -19.10
C GLU A 16 -9.91 10.49 -18.23
N TYR A 17 -9.74 9.46 -17.39
CA TYR A 17 -10.78 9.04 -16.45
C TYR A 17 -11.10 10.10 -15.40
N LEU A 18 -10.08 10.73 -14.79
CA LEU A 18 -10.29 11.75 -13.76
C LEU A 18 -10.98 13.00 -14.31
N SER A 19 -10.72 13.41 -15.55
CA SER A 19 -11.46 14.49 -16.21
C SER A 19 -12.94 14.14 -16.37
N ALA A 20 -13.26 12.95 -16.87
CA ALA A 20 -14.65 12.49 -16.95
C ALA A 20 -15.30 12.40 -15.55
N LEU A 21 -14.55 11.95 -14.55
CA LEU A 21 -15.01 11.84 -13.17
C LEU A 21 -15.34 13.20 -12.57
N SER A 22 -14.54 14.23 -12.85
CA SER A 22 -14.80 15.61 -12.46
C SER A 22 -16.12 16.12 -13.06
N ASP A 23 -16.31 15.96 -14.38
CA ASP A 23 -17.52 16.40 -15.09
C ASP A 23 -18.79 15.82 -14.46
N PHE A 24 -18.78 14.52 -14.16
CA PHE A 24 -19.94 13.83 -13.63
C PHE A 24 -20.13 14.08 -12.13
N ARG A 25 -19.04 14.30 -11.38
CA ARG A 25 -19.14 14.71 -9.97
C ARG A 25 -19.77 16.09 -9.82
N GLU A 26 -19.46 17.04 -10.70
CA GLU A 26 -20.09 18.36 -10.65
C GLU A 26 -21.61 18.27 -10.80
N LYS A 27 -22.09 17.38 -11.69
CA LYS A 27 -23.52 17.08 -11.86
C LYS A 27 -24.13 16.43 -10.61
N PHE A 28 -23.40 15.50 -10.00
CA PHE A 28 -23.81 14.87 -8.74
C PHE A 28 -23.94 15.90 -7.61
N ASN A 29 -22.97 16.81 -7.46
CA ASN A 29 -23.01 17.86 -6.44
C ASN A 29 -24.22 18.80 -6.64
N LYS A 30 -24.51 19.21 -7.88
CA LYS A 30 -25.71 20.01 -8.20
C LYS A 30 -27.01 19.26 -7.90
N ALA A 31 -27.02 17.94 -8.10
CA ALA A 31 -28.16 17.09 -7.75
C ALA A 31 -28.35 17.02 -6.22
N ILE A 32 -27.27 16.88 -5.44
CA ILE A 32 -27.33 16.90 -3.97
C ILE A 32 -27.94 18.20 -3.45
N GLU A 33 -27.59 19.35 -4.03
CA GLU A 33 -28.14 20.65 -3.61
C GLU A 33 -29.65 20.77 -3.85
N PHE A 34 -30.18 20.05 -4.85
CA PHE A 34 -31.59 20.08 -5.22
C PHE A 34 -32.41 19.01 -4.48
N ASP A 35 -31.96 17.75 -4.53
CA ASP A 35 -32.60 16.60 -3.90
C ASP A 35 -31.53 15.56 -3.49
N PRO A 36 -31.10 15.57 -2.22
CA PRO A 36 -30.09 14.63 -1.72
C PRO A 36 -30.47 13.16 -1.86
N GLU A 37 -31.76 12.80 -1.73
CA GLU A 37 -32.18 11.41 -1.80
C GLU A 37 -32.08 10.90 -3.23
N MET A 38 -32.60 11.67 -4.19
CA MET A 38 -32.51 11.32 -5.61
C MET A 38 -31.06 11.31 -6.12
N ALA A 39 -30.22 12.21 -5.62
CA ALA A 39 -28.82 12.29 -6.03
C ALA A 39 -28.04 11.01 -5.72
N MET A 40 -28.39 10.26 -4.66
CA MET A 40 -27.69 9.03 -4.27
C MET A 40 -27.81 7.90 -5.30
N ASP A 41 -28.83 7.93 -6.17
CA ASP A 41 -28.98 7.01 -7.29
C ASP A 41 -28.11 7.39 -8.49
N TYR A 42 -27.58 8.61 -8.50
CA TYR A 42 -26.69 9.10 -9.55
C TYR A 42 -25.26 8.60 -9.35
N ASN A 43 -24.97 7.42 -9.91
CA ASN A 43 -23.65 6.81 -9.88
C ASN A 43 -22.67 7.51 -10.86
N PHE A 44 -22.13 8.65 -10.43
CA PHE A 44 -21.19 9.45 -11.22
C PHE A 44 -19.89 8.70 -11.59
N PRO A 45 -19.30 7.81 -10.74
CA PRO A 45 -18.11 7.05 -11.12
C PRO A 45 -18.36 6.08 -12.27
N ARG A 46 -19.52 5.39 -12.27
CA ARG A 46 -19.91 4.49 -13.35
C ARG A 46 -20.08 5.24 -14.68
N ARG A 47 -20.76 6.40 -14.67
CA ARG A 47 -20.93 7.22 -15.87
C ARG A 47 -19.59 7.74 -16.41
N ALA A 48 -18.67 8.11 -15.53
CA ALA A 48 -17.31 8.49 -15.92
C ALA A 48 -16.55 7.32 -16.56
N TRP A 49 -16.70 6.12 -16.01
CA TRP A 49 -16.09 4.89 -16.54
C TRP A 49 -16.62 4.53 -17.93
N GLU A 50 -17.94 4.57 -18.11
CA GLU A 50 -18.60 4.33 -19.39
C GLU A 50 -18.13 5.32 -20.48
N LYS A 51 -17.88 6.59 -20.10
CA LYS A 51 -17.36 7.63 -21.01
C LYS A 51 -15.88 7.44 -21.36
N ALA A 52 -15.01 7.16 -20.37
CA ALA A 52 -13.56 7.23 -20.54
C ALA A 52 -12.89 5.87 -20.83
N VAL A 53 -13.48 4.77 -20.36
CA VAL A 53 -12.87 3.43 -20.44
C VAL A 53 -13.68 2.51 -21.33
N ASN A 54 -15.01 2.60 -21.25
CA ASN A 54 -15.96 1.73 -21.94
C ASN A 54 -15.80 0.25 -21.54
N GLY A 55 -16.59 -0.22 -20.57
CA GLY A 55 -16.52 -1.58 -20.05
C GLY A 55 -17.34 -1.79 -18.77
N VAL A 56 -17.22 -2.96 -18.16
CA VAL A 56 -17.88 -3.29 -16.89
C VAL A 56 -17.32 -2.43 -15.77
N TYR A 57 -18.20 -1.87 -14.94
CA TYR A 57 -17.85 -1.10 -13.74
C TYR A 57 -18.46 -1.73 -12.49
N PHE A 58 -17.62 -2.07 -11.53
CA PHE A 58 -17.99 -2.56 -10.21
C PHE A 58 -18.24 -1.37 -9.29
N SER A 59 -19.50 -1.13 -8.96
CA SER A 59 -19.92 0.03 -8.16
C SER A 59 -19.66 -0.21 -6.68
N ASN A 60 -19.06 0.78 -6.02
CA ASN A 60 -18.85 0.80 -4.58
C ASN A 60 -19.43 2.08 -3.99
N LYS A 61 -19.72 2.05 -2.69
CA LYS A 61 -20.13 3.22 -1.90
C LYS A 61 -19.15 3.44 -0.76
N ASN A 62 -19.04 4.68 -0.31
CA ASN A 62 -18.30 5.00 0.91
C ASN A 62 -19.18 4.78 2.15
N GLY A 63 -18.62 5.00 3.34
CA GLY A 63 -19.31 4.74 4.61
C GLY A 63 -20.55 5.61 4.90
N ILE A 64 -20.83 6.62 4.08
CA ILE A 64 -22.04 7.44 4.15
C ILE A 64 -22.98 7.22 2.95
N GLY A 65 -22.70 6.20 2.12
CA GLY A 65 -23.56 5.79 1.01
C GLY A 65 -23.34 6.54 -0.31
N GLU A 66 -22.40 7.47 -0.39
CA GLU A 66 -22.07 8.18 -1.62
C GLU A 66 -21.37 7.22 -2.62
N PRO A 67 -21.62 7.34 -3.94
CA PRO A 67 -20.88 6.59 -4.96
C PRO A 67 -19.37 6.86 -4.86
N LEU A 68 -18.58 5.78 -4.75
CA LEU A 68 -17.13 5.85 -4.55
C LEU A 68 -16.38 5.43 -5.83
N PRO A 69 -15.53 6.31 -6.40
CA PRO A 69 -14.55 5.90 -7.40
C PRO A 69 -13.45 5.06 -6.73
N GLU A 70 -13.43 3.77 -7.02
CA GLU A 70 -12.40 2.81 -6.59
C GLU A 70 -11.83 2.16 -7.86
N ILE A 71 -10.55 2.44 -8.16
CA ILE A 71 -9.88 2.02 -9.40
C ILE A 71 -8.55 1.32 -9.14
N TYR A 72 -8.15 0.48 -10.09
CA TYR A 72 -6.91 -0.30 -10.04
C TYR A 72 -5.97 0.03 -11.19
N LEU A 73 -4.70 0.18 -10.84
CA LEU A 73 -3.59 0.25 -11.79
C LEU A 73 -2.80 -1.06 -11.70
N LYS A 74 -3.01 -1.96 -12.67
CA LYS A 74 -2.24 -3.19 -12.75
C LYS A 74 -0.88 -2.91 -13.37
N VAL A 75 0.16 -2.96 -12.53
CA VAL A 75 1.54 -2.69 -12.91
C VAL A 75 2.41 -3.80 -12.29
N PRO A 76 3.23 -4.52 -13.07
CA PRO A 76 4.03 -5.61 -12.52
C PRO A 76 5.06 -5.12 -11.47
N THR A 77 5.60 -6.06 -10.70
CA THR A 77 6.71 -5.80 -9.77
C THR A 77 7.90 -5.19 -10.53
N GLY A 78 8.56 -4.20 -9.94
CA GLY A 78 9.61 -3.42 -10.60
C GLY A 78 9.09 -2.28 -11.50
N GLY A 79 7.81 -2.24 -11.85
CA GLY A 79 7.23 -1.21 -12.74
C GLY A 79 7.03 0.19 -12.13
N GLY A 80 7.69 0.51 -11.01
CA GLY A 80 7.62 1.84 -10.39
C GLY A 80 6.24 2.23 -9.84
N LYS A 81 5.53 1.31 -9.19
CA LYS A 81 4.18 1.56 -8.62
C LYS A 81 4.15 2.75 -7.66
N THR A 82 5.07 2.81 -6.70
CA THR A 82 5.13 3.92 -5.73
C THR A 82 5.35 5.28 -6.42
N LEU A 83 6.12 5.33 -7.52
CA LEU A 83 6.25 6.54 -8.33
C LEU A 83 4.92 6.91 -9.00
N LEU A 84 4.25 5.95 -9.63
CA LEU A 84 2.95 6.14 -10.26
C LEU A 84 1.88 6.57 -9.24
N ALA A 85 1.94 6.09 -8.01
CA ALA A 85 1.08 6.52 -6.92
C ALA A 85 1.28 8.01 -6.58
N CYS A 86 2.52 8.49 -6.54
CA CYS A 86 2.83 9.92 -6.35
C CYS A 86 2.24 10.79 -7.49
N HIS A 87 2.41 10.36 -8.74
CA HIS A 87 1.82 11.05 -9.89
C HIS A 87 0.29 10.96 -9.92
N SER A 88 -0.28 9.87 -9.39
CA SER A 88 -1.73 9.71 -9.29
C SER A 88 -2.32 10.75 -8.32
N ILE A 89 -1.65 11.03 -7.19
CA ILE A 89 -2.05 12.09 -6.25
C ILE A 89 -2.05 13.46 -6.94
N ASP A 90 -1.01 13.77 -7.72
CA ASP A 90 -0.94 15.00 -8.52
C ASP A 90 -2.14 15.15 -9.46
N LEU A 91 -2.44 14.10 -10.24
CA LEU A 91 -3.55 14.12 -11.19
C LEU A 91 -4.91 14.24 -10.49
N ILE A 92 -5.11 13.53 -9.37
CA ILE A 92 -6.34 13.64 -8.57
C ILE A 92 -6.53 15.08 -8.11
N ASN A 93 -5.49 15.66 -7.50
CA ASN A 93 -5.53 17.01 -6.95
C ASN A 93 -5.79 18.07 -8.04
N LYS A 94 -5.09 17.99 -9.17
CA LYS A 94 -5.20 18.97 -10.26
C LYS A 94 -6.41 18.79 -11.16
N THR A 95 -6.86 17.56 -11.39
CA THR A 95 -7.85 17.25 -12.44
C THR A 95 -9.22 16.92 -11.86
N TYR A 96 -9.29 16.33 -10.66
CA TYR A 96 -10.53 15.86 -10.07
C TYR A 96 -11.01 16.69 -8.87
N LEU A 97 -10.10 17.03 -7.96
CA LEU A 97 -10.44 17.75 -6.72
C LEU A 97 -10.21 19.25 -6.79
N ASN A 98 -9.45 19.73 -7.79
CA ASN A 98 -9.04 21.13 -7.94
C ASN A 98 -8.49 21.74 -6.65
N LYS A 99 -7.62 21.00 -5.94
CA LYS A 99 -6.99 21.41 -4.68
C LYS A 99 -5.52 20.99 -4.62
N GLN A 100 -4.71 21.71 -3.84
CA GLN A 100 -3.28 21.39 -3.64
C GLN A 100 -2.95 20.90 -2.23
N THR A 101 -3.92 21.01 -1.32
CA THR A 101 -3.79 20.69 0.11
C THR A 101 -4.84 19.67 0.52
N GLY A 102 -4.70 19.13 1.73
CA GLY A 102 -5.58 18.12 2.29
C GLY A 102 -4.84 16.85 2.68
N LEU A 103 -5.62 15.82 2.98
CA LEU A 103 -5.09 14.54 3.49
C LEU A 103 -5.08 13.46 2.40
N VAL A 104 -3.92 12.82 2.25
CA VAL A 104 -3.75 11.54 1.56
C VAL A 104 -3.45 10.48 2.60
N LEU A 105 -4.27 9.45 2.67
CA LEU A 105 -3.98 8.25 3.45
C LEU A 105 -3.27 7.23 2.54
N TRP A 106 -2.00 6.98 2.83
CA TRP A 106 -1.16 6.05 2.07
C TRP A 106 -1.01 4.74 2.84
N ILE A 107 -1.53 3.67 2.26
CA ILE A 107 -1.61 2.35 2.90
C ILE A 107 -0.64 1.40 2.20
N VAL A 108 0.18 0.73 3.01
CA VAL A 108 1.12 -0.31 2.56
C VAL A 108 0.91 -1.60 3.36
N PRO A 109 1.25 -2.77 2.80
CA PRO A 109 0.84 -4.05 3.38
C PRO A 109 1.83 -4.63 4.40
N THR A 110 3.09 -4.20 4.39
CA THR A 110 4.16 -4.81 5.22
C THR A 110 5.11 -3.75 5.76
N THR A 111 5.69 -4.03 6.93
CA THR A 111 6.65 -3.13 7.62
C THR A 111 7.86 -2.76 6.76
N GLN A 112 8.35 -3.68 5.91
CA GLN A 112 9.50 -3.42 5.04
C GLN A 112 9.18 -2.32 4.01
N ILE A 113 8.08 -2.49 3.26
CA ILE A 113 7.57 -1.49 2.32
C ILE A 113 7.28 -0.17 3.06
N TYR A 114 6.69 -0.23 4.25
CA TYR A 114 6.44 0.96 5.07
C TYR A 114 7.71 1.77 5.33
N ARG A 115 8.76 1.13 5.86
CA ARG A 115 10.03 1.80 6.18
C ARG A 115 10.68 2.38 4.93
N GLN A 116 10.75 1.60 3.84
CA GLN A 116 11.36 2.04 2.59
C GLN A 116 10.62 3.22 1.97
N THR A 117 9.29 3.13 1.85
CA THR A 117 8.47 4.20 1.31
C THR A 117 8.55 5.45 2.18
N LEU A 118 8.48 5.32 3.50
CA LEU A 118 8.61 6.44 4.43
C LEU A 118 9.95 7.17 4.28
N LEU A 119 11.07 6.44 4.22
CA LEU A 119 12.41 7.01 4.01
C LEU A 119 12.47 7.79 2.69
N ASN A 120 11.97 7.20 1.61
CA ASN A 120 11.96 7.81 0.29
C ASN A 120 11.04 9.03 0.19
N LEU A 121 9.89 9.03 0.88
CA LEU A 121 8.97 10.18 0.94
C LEU A 121 9.51 11.33 1.80
N LYS A 122 10.27 11.03 2.86
CA LYS A 122 10.92 12.05 3.70
C LYS A 122 12.12 12.70 2.99
N ASN A 123 12.82 11.99 2.11
CA ASN A 123 13.95 12.52 1.34
C ASN A 123 13.49 13.45 0.20
N ARG A 124 13.79 14.76 0.32
CA ARG A 124 13.43 15.79 -0.68
C ARG A 124 14.08 15.61 -2.06
N GLU A 125 15.23 14.95 -2.11
CA GLU A 125 15.92 14.66 -3.37
C GLU A 125 15.37 13.42 -4.08
N HIS A 126 14.56 12.62 -3.37
CA HIS A 126 14.01 11.40 -3.95
C HIS A 126 12.88 11.72 -4.94
N PRO A 127 12.81 11.04 -6.11
CA PRO A 127 11.78 11.31 -7.12
C PRO A 127 10.33 11.25 -6.61
N TYR A 128 10.04 10.37 -5.65
CA TYR A 128 8.70 10.27 -5.04
C TYR A 128 8.30 11.57 -4.34
N ARG A 129 9.23 12.12 -3.53
CA ARG A 129 9.00 13.37 -2.82
C ARG A 129 8.93 14.55 -3.78
N GLN A 130 9.81 14.60 -4.79
CA GLN A 130 9.75 15.62 -5.83
C GLN A 130 8.39 15.65 -6.54
N ALA A 131 7.84 14.49 -6.90
CA ALA A 131 6.52 14.40 -7.53
C ALA A 131 5.40 14.96 -6.63
N LEU A 132 5.45 14.71 -5.33
CA LEU A 132 4.48 15.25 -4.37
C LEU A 132 4.67 16.75 -4.13
N ASP A 133 5.91 17.24 -4.06
CA ASP A 133 6.20 18.65 -3.89
C ASP A 133 5.76 19.47 -5.13
N ILE A 134 5.83 18.90 -6.33
CA ILE A 134 5.24 19.51 -7.54
C ILE A 134 3.72 19.64 -7.43
N SER A 135 3.05 18.67 -6.81
CA SER A 135 1.58 18.69 -6.59
C SER A 135 1.17 19.75 -5.56
N SER A 136 1.92 19.84 -4.46
CA SER A 136 1.59 20.70 -3.31
C SER A 136 2.19 22.11 -3.36
N GLY A 137 3.04 22.39 -4.36
CA GLY A 137 3.83 23.62 -4.40
C GLY A 137 4.92 23.68 -3.33
N GLY A 138 5.52 22.52 -2.99
CA GLY A 138 6.57 22.38 -1.97
C GLY A 138 6.05 22.23 -0.54
N ARG A 139 4.73 22.20 -0.33
CA ARG A 139 4.08 22.10 0.98
C ARG A 139 3.65 20.67 1.30
N THR A 140 4.57 19.71 1.14
CA THR A 140 4.30 18.31 1.47
C THR A 140 4.80 17.97 2.87
N VAL A 141 3.90 17.42 3.70
CA VAL A 141 4.20 16.96 5.05
C VAL A 141 3.95 15.46 5.13
N ILE A 142 4.96 14.70 5.56
CA ILE A 142 4.84 13.24 5.73
C ILE A 142 4.61 12.96 7.21
N LYS A 143 3.52 12.24 7.51
CA LYS A 143 3.09 11.90 8.87
C LYS A 143 2.99 10.39 9.03
N GLU A 144 3.35 9.91 10.19
CA GLU A 144 3.14 8.54 10.65
C GLU A 144 1.92 8.49 11.58
N LYS A 145 1.47 7.28 11.93
CA LYS A 145 0.29 7.07 12.80
C LYS A 145 0.36 7.86 14.12
N THR A 146 1.54 7.94 14.72
CA THR A 146 1.77 8.59 16.02
C THR A 146 1.92 10.10 15.92
N ASP A 147 2.04 10.64 14.70
CA ASP A 147 2.22 12.07 14.53
C ASP A 147 0.87 12.79 14.60
N HIS A 148 0.86 13.90 15.31
CA HIS A 148 -0.30 14.79 15.35
C HIS A 148 -0.28 15.75 14.16
N PHE A 149 -1.46 16.16 13.73
CA PHE A 149 -1.71 17.24 12.78
C PHE A 149 -3.04 17.91 13.15
N ASN A 150 -3.18 19.20 12.85
CA ASN A 150 -4.37 19.99 13.13
C ASN A 150 -5.05 20.46 11.84
N ARG A 151 -6.13 21.25 11.95
CA ARG A 151 -6.87 21.73 10.78
C ARG A 151 -6.01 22.61 9.87
N LEU A 152 -5.21 23.50 10.45
CA LEU A 152 -4.31 24.39 9.70
C LEU A 152 -3.29 23.59 8.88
N ASP A 153 -2.70 22.53 9.45
CA ASP A 153 -1.78 21.64 8.74
C ASP A 153 -2.41 21.09 7.46
N ILE A 154 -3.68 20.69 7.52
CA ILE A 154 -4.43 20.09 6.41
C ILE A 154 -4.86 21.13 5.38
N GLU A 155 -5.20 22.34 5.82
CA GLU A 155 -5.62 23.45 4.95
C GLU A 155 -4.43 24.02 4.16
N GLU A 156 -3.24 24.10 4.77
CA GLU A 156 -2.06 24.71 4.18
C GLU A 156 -1.13 23.72 3.46
N ASN A 157 -1.20 22.42 3.79
CA ASN A 157 -0.26 21.42 3.28
C ASN A 157 -0.95 20.22 2.62
N LEU A 158 -0.20 19.54 1.76
CA LEU A 158 -0.51 18.16 1.36
C LEU A 158 0.07 17.22 2.42
N VAL A 159 -0.79 16.71 3.29
CA VAL A 159 -0.40 15.78 4.35
C VAL A 159 -0.51 14.35 3.83
N ILE A 160 0.61 13.63 3.79
CA ILE A 160 0.66 12.20 3.49
C ILE A 160 0.75 11.43 4.80
N LEU A 161 -0.35 10.81 5.21
CA LEU A 161 -0.39 9.94 6.39
C LEU A 161 -0.08 8.50 5.98
N MET A 162 1.09 8.01 6.37
CA MET A 162 1.54 6.64 6.13
C MET A 162 0.97 5.70 7.19
N LEU A 163 0.19 4.71 6.75
CA LEU A 163 -0.32 3.62 7.60
C LEU A 163 0.01 2.25 7.02
N MET A 164 0.16 1.28 7.91
CA MET A 164 0.12 -0.13 7.56
C MET A 164 -1.22 -0.69 8.04
N LEU A 165 -1.99 -1.26 7.12
CA LEU A 165 -3.16 -2.06 7.49
C LEU A 165 -2.75 -3.53 7.44
N PRO A 166 -2.72 -4.25 8.58
CA PRO A 166 -2.39 -5.67 8.56
C PRO A 166 -3.42 -6.44 7.72
N SER A 167 -2.97 -7.44 6.97
CA SER A 167 -3.83 -8.42 6.30
C SER A 167 -4.65 -9.15 7.38
N ALA A 168 -5.88 -8.68 7.62
CA ALA A 168 -6.65 -9.10 8.78
C ALA A 168 -7.13 -10.55 8.63
N ASN A 169 -6.34 -11.48 9.18
CA ASN A 169 -6.74 -12.84 9.53
C ASN A 169 -6.80 -13.05 11.06
N ARG A 170 -6.52 -12.02 11.87
CA ARG A 170 -6.69 -12.04 13.33
C ARG A 170 -7.38 -10.76 13.82
N GLN A 171 -8.58 -10.98 14.35
CA GLN A 171 -9.39 -10.14 15.23
C GLN A 171 -9.62 -8.66 14.87
N ASN A 172 -10.88 -8.37 14.51
CA ASN A 172 -11.53 -7.06 14.30
C ASN A 172 -11.24 -5.96 15.35
N LYS A 173 -10.62 -6.26 16.50
CA LYS A 173 -10.38 -5.29 17.58
C LYS A 173 -9.08 -4.50 17.39
N GLU A 174 -8.02 -5.05 16.82
CA GLU A 174 -6.73 -4.34 16.73
C GLU A 174 -6.73 -3.25 15.66
N THR A 175 -7.30 -3.51 14.47
CA THR A 175 -7.43 -2.50 13.41
C THR A 175 -8.27 -1.32 13.85
N LEU A 176 -9.34 -1.54 14.63
CA LEU A 176 -10.16 -0.48 15.21
C LEU A 176 -9.43 0.28 16.34
N LYS A 177 -8.66 -0.42 17.19
CA LYS A 177 -7.82 0.21 18.23
C LYS A 177 -6.75 1.14 17.67
N ILE A 178 -6.22 0.86 16.47
CA ILE A 178 -5.26 1.75 15.79
C ILE A 178 -5.80 3.17 15.67
N PHE A 179 -7.10 3.33 15.52
CA PHE A 179 -7.76 4.61 15.27
C PHE A 179 -8.52 5.18 16.48
N GLN A 180 -8.52 4.48 17.63
CA GLN A 180 -9.33 4.85 18.80
C GLN A 180 -8.60 5.72 19.84
N ASP A 181 -7.27 5.62 19.96
CA ASP A 181 -6.54 6.11 21.15
C ASP A 181 -5.50 7.22 20.89
N ALA A 182 -5.42 7.77 19.68
CA ALA A 182 -4.58 8.94 19.42
C ALA A 182 -5.37 10.21 19.77
N GLY A 183 -5.10 10.81 20.93
CA GLY A 183 -5.61 12.14 21.27
C GLY A 183 -5.05 13.23 20.35
N GLY A 184 -5.51 14.48 20.50
CA GLY A 184 -4.96 15.63 19.76
C GLY A 184 -5.65 15.94 18.42
N PHE A 185 -6.83 15.36 18.15
CA PHE A 185 -7.64 15.67 16.96
C PHE A 185 -8.89 16.51 17.28
N THR A 186 -8.96 17.10 18.47
CA THR A 186 -10.11 17.90 18.93
C THR A 186 -10.45 19.05 17.98
N ASP A 187 -9.44 19.66 17.35
CA ASP A 187 -9.57 20.78 16.41
C ASP A 187 -10.37 20.44 15.13
N PHE A 188 -10.56 19.16 14.81
CA PHE A 188 -11.39 18.74 13.69
C PHE A 188 -12.88 18.70 14.02
N PHE A 189 -13.25 18.79 15.29
CA PHE A 189 -14.62 18.63 15.77
C PHE A 189 -15.11 19.92 16.44
N PRO A 190 -16.42 20.20 16.40
CA PRO A 190 -17.01 21.23 17.24
C PRO A 190 -16.74 20.96 18.72
N SER A 191 -16.74 22.02 19.53
CA SER A 191 -16.70 21.89 20.99
C SER A 191 -17.86 21.02 21.51
N GLU A 192 -17.64 20.27 22.59
CA GLU A 192 -18.59 19.29 23.13
C GLU A 192 -19.91 19.91 23.60
N ASP A 193 -19.88 21.17 24.01
CA ASP A 193 -21.03 21.98 24.44
C ASP A 193 -21.79 22.62 23.27
N ASN A 194 -21.25 22.56 22.04
CA ASN A 194 -21.90 23.09 20.86
C ASN A 194 -22.83 22.05 20.21
N TYR A 195 -23.99 21.83 20.82
CA TYR A 195 -24.96 20.83 20.38
C TYR A 195 -25.43 21.03 18.93
N GLU A 196 -25.60 22.28 18.49
CA GLU A 196 -26.06 22.59 17.12
C GLU A 196 -25.03 22.14 16.07
N LEU A 197 -23.76 22.50 16.26
CA LEU A 197 -22.70 22.11 15.34
C LEU A 197 -22.44 20.59 15.37
N ASN A 198 -22.53 19.97 16.54
CA ASN A 198 -22.42 18.50 16.65
C ASN A 198 -23.57 17.80 15.92
N ALA A 199 -24.82 18.27 16.04
CA ALA A 199 -25.94 17.72 15.29
C ALA A 199 -25.77 17.88 13.77
N LYS A 200 -25.26 19.03 13.31
CA LYS A 200 -24.92 19.25 11.89
C LYS A 200 -23.83 18.29 11.41
N LEU A 201 -22.78 18.09 12.22
CA LEU A 201 -21.71 17.15 11.91
C LEU A 201 -22.23 15.72 11.77
N LEU A 202 -23.02 15.24 12.73
CA LEU A 202 -23.60 13.89 12.71
C LEU A 202 -24.57 13.68 11.55
N LYS A 203 -25.31 14.71 11.14
CA LYS A 203 -26.16 14.65 9.95
C LYS A 203 -25.33 14.57 8.67
N GLY A 204 -24.22 15.30 8.59
CA GLY A 204 -23.35 15.32 7.41
C GLY A 204 -22.44 14.10 7.29
N VAL A 205 -22.06 13.49 8.41
CA VAL A 205 -21.16 12.34 8.48
C VAL A 205 -21.76 11.29 9.44
N PRO A 206 -22.83 10.58 9.02
CA PRO A 206 -23.60 9.70 9.89
C PRO A 206 -22.82 8.48 10.43
N ASN A 207 -21.69 8.13 9.81
CA ASN A 207 -20.84 7.03 10.27
C ASN A 207 -19.76 7.47 11.28
N ILE A 208 -19.86 8.64 11.92
CA ILE A 208 -18.97 9.06 13.01
C ILE A 208 -19.17 8.17 14.25
N ASP A 209 -18.07 7.70 14.83
CA ASP A 209 -18.10 6.97 16.10
C ASP A 209 -18.40 7.94 17.24
N CYS A 210 -19.44 7.66 18.02
CA CYS A 210 -19.84 8.45 19.18
C CYS A 210 -19.58 7.70 20.49
N TYR A 211 -19.45 8.42 21.60
CA TYR A 211 -19.52 7.80 22.92
C TYR A 211 -20.93 7.25 23.13
N LYS A 212 -21.04 5.98 23.53
CA LYS A 212 -22.31 5.41 23.97
C LYS A 212 -22.57 5.94 25.37
N THR A 213 -23.62 6.71 25.55
CA THR A 213 -24.08 7.11 26.88
C THR A 213 -24.50 5.85 27.64
N LEU A 214 -23.81 5.53 28.73
CA LEU A 214 -24.20 4.48 29.66
C LEU A 214 -25.60 4.81 30.21
N GLY A 215 -26.62 4.04 29.84
CA GLY A 215 -27.81 3.87 30.70
C GLY A 215 -29.17 4.38 30.22
N LEU A 216 -29.41 4.62 28.93
CA LEU A 216 -30.79 4.79 28.44
C LEU A 216 -30.98 4.10 27.08
N GLU A 217 -31.39 2.84 27.12
CA GLU A 217 -32.21 2.26 26.04
C GLU A 217 -33.57 2.97 26.10
N LEU A 218 -33.72 4.06 25.35
CA LEU A 218 -35.03 4.66 25.12
C LEU A 218 -35.50 4.22 23.74
N GLU A 219 -36.30 3.16 23.75
CA GLU A 219 -37.33 2.96 22.74
C GLU A 219 -38.21 4.21 22.73
N THR A 220 -38.05 5.08 21.72
CA THR A 220 -39.13 5.77 21.00
C THR A 220 -38.58 6.91 20.14
N GLU A 221 -39.04 6.92 18.89
CA GLU A 221 -38.97 8.03 17.94
C GLU A 221 -39.77 9.25 18.45
N SER A 222 -39.23 9.95 19.43
CA SER A 222 -39.77 11.24 19.86
C SER A 222 -38.67 12.31 19.86
N MET A 223 -39.00 13.47 19.28
CA MET A 223 -38.14 14.64 19.06
C MET A 223 -37.58 15.21 20.37
N GLY A 224 -36.57 14.55 20.95
CA GLY A 224 -35.90 15.00 22.17
C GLY A 224 -34.54 14.35 22.41
N SER A 225 -34.28 13.19 21.81
CA SER A 225 -33.10 12.34 22.09
C SER A 225 -31.78 12.78 21.42
N VAL A 226 -31.69 14.01 20.90
CA VAL A 226 -30.46 14.54 20.26
C VAL A 226 -29.37 14.90 21.28
N HIS A 227 -29.69 14.92 22.58
CA HIS A 227 -28.90 15.68 23.57
C HIS A 227 -27.67 15.02 24.19
N LEU A 228 -27.30 13.77 23.85
CA LEU A 228 -26.15 13.11 24.52
C LEU A 228 -25.20 12.32 23.60
N THR A 229 -25.41 12.33 22.28
CA THR A 229 -24.55 11.59 21.35
C THR A 229 -23.33 12.43 21.00
N GLN A 230 -22.26 12.31 21.77
CA GLN A 230 -21.01 13.07 21.55
C GLN A 230 -20.06 12.34 20.58
N PRO A 231 -19.60 12.99 19.50
CA PRO A 231 -18.55 12.46 18.62
C PRO A 231 -17.24 12.18 19.37
N LYS A 232 -16.59 11.05 19.07
CA LYS A 232 -15.23 10.80 19.56
C LYS A 232 -14.22 11.64 18.79
N THR A 233 -13.27 12.25 19.47
CA THR A 233 -12.18 13.03 18.87
C THR A 233 -10.98 12.14 18.53
N SER A 234 -11.18 11.23 17.58
CA SER A 234 -10.21 10.19 17.21
C SER A 234 -9.65 10.37 15.80
N LEU A 235 -8.51 9.74 15.50
CA LEU A 235 -7.96 9.71 14.14
C LEU A 235 -8.97 9.10 13.15
N GLY A 236 -9.67 8.03 13.53
CA GLY A 236 -10.67 7.39 12.67
C GLY A 236 -11.79 8.32 12.26
N ASN A 237 -12.35 9.07 13.21
CA ASN A 237 -13.36 10.08 12.90
C ASN A 237 -12.78 11.26 12.13
N THR A 238 -11.53 11.64 12.40
CA THR A 238 -10.84 12.71 11.66
C THR A 238 -10.72 12.34 10.19
N LEU A 239 -10.36 11.09 9.87
CA LEU A 239 -10.35 10.57 8.50
C LEU A 239 -11.75 10.65 7.86
N ARG A 240 -12.81 10.24 8.58
CA ARG A 240 -14.20 10.31 8.09
C ARG A 240 -14.65 11.72 7.74
N VAL A 241 -14.25 12.71 8.53
CA VAL A 241 -14.56 14.13 8.33
C VAL A 241 -13.76 14.69 7.14
N LEU A 242 -12.47 14.34 7.04
CA LEU A 242 -11.57 14.88 6.01
C LEU A 242 -11.75 14.26 4.62
N LYS A 243 -12.47 13.13 4.50
CA LYS A 243 -12.75 12.43 3.23
C LYS A 243 -11.49 12.27 2.35
N PRO A 244 -10.43 11.59 2.85
CA PRO A 244 -9.09 11.63 2.24
C PRO A 244 -9.05 11.04 0.83
N ILE A 245 -7.97 11.32 0.11
CA ILE A 245 -7.53 10.47 -1.00
C ILE A 245 -6.91 9.22 -0.39
N ILE A 246 -7.25 8.02 -0.88
CA ILE A 246 -6.61 6.79 -0.41
C ILE A 246 -5.78 6.17 -1.52
N ILE A 247 -4.50 5.96 -1.22
CA ILE A 247 -3.57 5.20 -2.04
C ILE A 247 -3.30 3.87 -1.34
N ILE A 248 -3.50 2.77 -2.06
CA ILE A 248 -3.14 1.43 -1.60
C ILE A 248 -2.00 0.95 -2.50
N ASP A 249 -0.78 0.98 -1.96
CA ASP A 249 0.40 0.46 -2.66
C ASP A 249 0.57 -1.04 -2.36
N GLU A 250 0.94 -1.80 -3.38
CA GLU A 250 1.06 -3.27 -3.32
C GLU A 250 -0.20 -4.02 -2.84
N GLY A 251 -1.36 -3.67 -3.41
CA GLY A 251 -2.67 -4.20 -3.00
C GLY A 251 -2.91 -5.71 -3.16
N HIS A 252 -2.05 -6.43 -3.89
CA HIS A 252 -2.16 -7.88 -4.11
C HIS A 252 -2.02 -8.72 -2.83
N LYS A 253 -1.42 -8.17 -1.77
CA LYS A 253 -1.44 -8.80 -0.44
C LYS A 253 -2.84 -8.63 0.15
N ALA A 254 -3.75 -9.44 -0.40
CA ALA A 254 -5.20 -9.38 -0.24
C ALA A 254 -5.63 -8.74 1.09
N TYR A 255 -6.03 -7.47 1.01
CA TYR A 255 -6.81 -6.87 2.08
C TYR A 255 -8.10 -7.66 2.20
N SER A 256 -8.38 -8.17 3.40
CA SER A 256 -9.63 -8.87 3.68
C SER A 256 -10.81 -7.96 3.36
N ALA A 257 -11.99 -8.54 3.12
CA ALA A 257 -13.21 -7.78 2.90
C ALA A 257 -13.42 -6.71 4.00
N ASN A 258 -13.10 -7.06 5.25
CA ASN A 258 -13.19 -6.15 6.39
C ASN A 258 -12.22 -4.96 6.31
N ALA A 259 -11.00 -5.17 5.83
CA ALA A 259 -10.03 -4.09 5.66
C ALA A 259 -10.48 -3.12 4.56
N ARG A 260 -11.01 -3.64 3.45
CA ARG A 260 -11.63 -2.81 2.39
C ARG A 260 -12.82 -2.03 2.91
N GLU A 261 -13.67 -2.67 3.70
CA GLU A 261 -14.83 -2.02 4.32
C GLU A 261 -14.39 -0.91 5.28
N THR A 262 -13.33 -1.12 6.06
CA THR A 262 -12.75 -0.09 6.93
C THR A 262 -12.26 1.12 6.12
N ILE A 263 -11.56 0.87 5.00
CA ILE A 263 -11.07 1.91 4.09
C ILE A 263 -12.23 2.73 3.52
N ARG A 264 -13.30 2.08 3.05
CA ARG A 264 -14.51 2.75 2.54
C ARG A 264 -15.23 3.53 3.63
N ASN A 265 -15.19 3.04 4.86
CA ASN A 265 -15.75 3.71 6.04
C ASN A 265 -14.97 4.94 6.51
N PHE A 266 -13.82 5.28 5.89
CA PHE A 266 -13.18 6.59 6.08
C PHE A 266 -13.72 7.67 5.13
N ASN A 267 -14.81 7.39 4.41
CA ASN A 267 -15.45 8.31 3.47
C ASN A 267 -14.50 8.89 2.41
N PRO A 268 -13.61 8.09 1.79
CA PRO A 268 -12.65 8.62 0.84
C PRO A 268 -13.31 9.28 -0.35
N SER A 269 -12.64 10.29 -0.89
CA SER A 269 -13.03 10.95 -2.13
C SER A 269 -12.75 10.10 -3.37
N ILE A 270 -11.70 9.27 -3.30
CA ILE A 270 -11.27 8.31 -4.33
C ILE A 270 -10.31 7.30 -3.71
N VAL A 271 -10.33 6.07 -4.20
CA VAL A 271 -9.38 5.01 -3.85
C VAL A 271 -8.63 4.57 -5.11
N ILE A 272 -7.30 4.64 -5.09
CA ILE A 272 -6.42 4.09 -6.13
C ILE A 272 -5.60 2.95 -5.54
N GLU A 273 -5.74 1.76 -6.13
CA GLU A 273 -4.98 0.58 -5.75
C GLU A 273 -3.96 0.23 -6.85
N LEU A 274 -2.70 0.08 -6.46
CA LEU A 274 -1.61 -0.30 -7.36
C LEU A 274 -1.14 -1.72 -7.00
N SER A 275 -1.11 -2.60 -8.00
CA SER A 275 -0.86 -4.02 -7.75
C SER A 275 -0.38 -4.75 -8.99
N ALA A 276 0.48 -5.75 -8.82
CA ALA A 276 0.85 -6.64 -9.92
C ALA A 276 -0.27 -7.67 -10.24
N THR A 277 -1.03 -8.06 -9.22
CA THR A 277 -2.06 -9.12 -9.30
C THR A 277 -3.36 -8.65 -8.66
N PRO A 278 -4.12 -7.78 -9.35
CA PRO A 278 -5.44 -7.35 -8.87
C PRO A 278 -6.44 -8.51 -8.82
N PRO A 279 -7.43 -8.48 -7.91
CA PRO A 279 -8.57 -9.40 -7.94
C PRO A 279 -9.37 -9.32 -9.24
N LYS A 280 -10.13 -10.37 -9.56
CA LYS A 280 -10.89 -10.48 -10.83
C LYS A 280 -11.96 -9.39 -10.99
N ASP A 281 -12.73 -9.15 -9.94
CA ASP A 281 -13.90 -8.26 -9.96
C ASP A 281 -13.52 -6.84 -9.51
N THR A 282 -12.66 -6.18 -10.28
CA THR A 282 -12.13 -4.85 -9.96
C THR A 282 -12.15 -3.92 -11.16
N ASN A 283 -12.24 -2.61 -10.89
CA ASN A 283 -12.18 -1.57 -11.93
C ASN A 283 -10.74 -1.34 -12.36
N LYS A 284 -10.19 -2.26 -13.17
CA LYS A 284 -8.82 -2.14 -13.73
C LYS A 284 -8.80 -1.06 -14.80
N LEU A 285 -8.28 0.12 -14.46
CA LEU A 285 -8.19 1.25 -15.40
C LEU A 285 -7.06 1.05 -16.40
N VAL A 286 -5.95 0.47 -15.93
CA VAL A 286 -4.78 0.16 -16.76
C VAL A 286 -4.26 -1.23 -16.41
N GLU A 287 -3.78 -1.92 -17.43
CA GLU A 287 -3.09 -3.20 -17.32
C GLU A 287 -1.81 -3.16 -18.13
N ILE A 288 -0.68 -3.11 -17.44
CA ILE A 288 0.65 -3.15 -18.03
C ILE A 288 1.17 -4.59 -18.01
N THR A 289 1.65 -5.03 -19.16
CA THR A 289 2.20 -6.36 -19.36
C THR A 289 3.67 -6.45 -18.94
N GLY A 290 4.15 -7.66 -18.63
CA GLY A 290 5.59 -7.88 -18.39
C GLY A 290 6.45 -7.57 -19.61
N ARG A 291 5.88 -7.70 -20.83
CA ARG A 291 6.56 -7.35 -22.08
C ARG A 291 6.82 -5.85 -22.18
N GLU A 292 5.82 -5.01 -21.89
CA GLU A 292 5.99 -3.54 -21.87
C GLU A 292 7.07 -3.10 -20.87
N LEU A 293 7.21 -3.79 -19.73
CA LEU A 293 8.29 -3.50 -18.79
C LEU A 293 9.66 -3.95 -19.32
N ASN A 294 9.72 -5.08 -20.01
CA ASN A 294 10.98 -5.59 -20.57
C ASN A 294 11.49 -4.72 -21.73
N GLU A 295 10.58 -4.23 -22.58
CA GLU A 295 10.92 -3.27 -23.65
C GLU A 295 11.54 -1.98 -23.09
N GLU A 296 11.29 -1.69 -21.82
CA GLU A 296 11.83 -0.54 -21.07
C GLU A 296 12.97 -0.92 -20.10
N GLU A 297 13.47 -2.15 -20.21
CA GLU A 297 14.55 -2.73 -19.39
C GLU A 297 14.27 -2.71 -17.87
N MET A 298 12.98 -2.68 -17.48
CA MET A 298 12.54 -2.60 -16.09
C MET A 298 12.47 -3.97 -15.38
N ILE A 299 12.55 -5.07 -16.13
CA ILE A 299 12.59 -6.43 -15.60
C ILE A 299 13.81 -7.14 -16.19
N LYS A 300 14.55 -7.83 -15.33
CA LYS A 300 15.58 -8.80 -15.76
C LYS A 300 14.87 -10.04 -16.31
N LEU A 301 14.49 -10.03 -17.59
CA LEU A 301 13.96 -11.22 -18.24
C LEU A 301 15.11 -12.13 -18.66
N ASP A 302 15.38 -13.11 -17.81
CA ASP A 302 15.89 -14.44 -18.16
C ASP A 302 15.64 -15.36 -16.95
N ILE A 303 14.37 -15.70 -16.70
CA ILE A 303 14.02 -16.64 -15.62
C ILE A 303 14.23 -18.07 -16.12
N HIS A 304 15.29 -18.73 -15.66
CA HIS A 304 15.58 -20.12 -15.97
C HIS A 304 14.94 -21.05 -14.92
N LEU A 305 13.72 -21.52 -15.18
CA LEU A 305 13.03 -22.46 -14.29
C LEU A 305 13.53 -23.89 -14.51
N THR A 306 14.03 -24.53 -13.45
CA THR A 306 14.42 -25.95 -13.46
C THR A 306 13.66 -26.69 -12.36
N ASN A 307 12.67 -27.49 -12.73
CA ASN A 307 11.94 -28.34 -11.79
C ASN A 307 12.69 -29.65 -11.56
N LYS A 308 12.88 -30.03 -10.29
CA LYS A 308 13.46 -31.33 -9.92
C LYS A 308 12.38 -32.39 -9.79
N THR A 309 12.70 -33.60 -10.22
CA THR A 309 11.82 -34.78 -10.12
C THR A 309 11.85 -35.41 -8.74
N SER A 310 12.98 -35.27 -8.01
CA SER A 310 13.10 -35.69 -6.62
C SER A 310 12.25 -34.79 -5.72
N LEU A 311 11.59 -35.41 -4.75
CA LEU A 311 10.85 -34.71 -3.69
C LEU A 311 11.75 -34.36 -2.49
N ASP A 312 13.01 -34.82 -2.46
CA ASP A 312 13.95 -34.42 -1.41
C ASP A 312 14.53 -33.04 -1.71
N TRP A 313 14.25 -32.08 -0.83
CA TRP A 313 14.73 -30.71 -0.94
C TRP A 313 16.27 -30.61 -0.96
N LYS A 314 16.98 -31.61 -0.39
CA LYS A 314 18.45 -31.64 -0.39
C LYS A 314 19.02 -31.73 -1.80
N ASP A 315 18.36 -32.45 -2.71
CA ASP A 315 18.79 -32.56 -4.11
C ASP A 315 18.70 -31.20 -4.83
N THR A 316 17.61 -30.48 -4.57
CA THR A 316 17.42 -29.10 -5.07
C THR A 316 18.51 -28.19 -4.53
N MET A 317 18.83 -28.30 -3.24
CA MET A 317 19.87 -27.50 -2.59
C MET A 317 21.27 -27.76 -3.17
N LEU A 318 21.65 -29.02 -3.37
CA LEU A 318 22.95 -29.35 -3.97
C LEU A 318 23.08 -28.77 -5.38
N CYS A 319 22.05 -28.89 -6.20
CA CYS A 319 22.04 -28.31 -7.54
C CYS A 319 22.11 -26.77 -7.50
N ALA A 320 21.41 -26.12 -6.57
CA ALA A 320 21.45 -24.67 -6.42
C ALA A 320 22.84 -24.18 -6.02
N ILE A 321 23.55 -24.92 -5.14
CA ILE A 321 24.93 -24.64 -4.75
C ILE A 321 25.88 -24.75 -5.95
N GLU A 322 25.77 -25.81 -6.75
CA GLU A 322 26.59 -26.00 -7.95
C GLU A 322 26.35 -24.87 -8.96
N LYS A 323 25.08 -24.51 -9.19
CA LYS A 323 24.73 -23.41 -10.09
C LYS A 323 25.29 -22.08 -9.60
N ARG A 324 25.17 -21.76 -8.31
CA ARG A 324 25.75 -20.54 -7.71
C ARG A 324 27.28 -20.50 -7.90
N LYS A 325 27.98 -21.60 -7.65
CA LYS A 325 29.44 -21.70 -7.88
C LYS A 325 29.81 -21.49 -9.35
N ALA A 326 29.02 -22.03 -10.28
CA ALA A 326 29.24 -21.82 -11.71
C ALA A 326 29.01 -20.35 -12.10
N LEU A 327 27.97 -19.72 -11.58
CA LEU A 327 27.70 -18.29 -11.77
C LEU A 327 28.81 -17.41 -11.18
N GLU A 328 29.35 -17.76 -10.03
CA GLU A 328 30.45 -17.01 -9.39
C GLU A 328 31.73 -17.06 -10.24
N LYS A 329 32.04 -18.21 -10.87
CA LYS A 329 33.16 -18.30 -11.84
C LYS A 329 32.93 -17.42 -13.07
N ALA A 330 31.71 -17.40 -13.59
CA ALA A 330 31.34 -16.55 -14.73
C ALA A 330 31.40 -15.06 -14.36
N ALA A 331 30.89 -14.70 -13.18
CA ALA A 331 30.93 -13.34 -12.64
C ALA A 331 32.38 -12.84 -12.46
N ASN A 332 33.27 -13.66 -11.92
CA ASN A 332 34.69 -13.30 -11.79
C ASN A 332 35.34 -13.06 -13.16
N SER A 333 35.00 -13.88 -14.16
CA SER A 333 35.50 -13.71 -15.53
C SER A 333 34.92 -12.43 -16.18
N PHE A 334 33.65 -12.14 -15.91
CA PHE A 334 32.97 -10.94 -16.40
C PHE A 334 33.57 -9.66 -15.78
N GLU A 335 33.84 -9.67 -14.48
CA GLU A 335 34.47 -8.55 -13.78
C GLU A 335 35.88 -8.29 -14.33
N GLN A 336 36.69 -9.33 -14.56
CA GLN A 336 38.03 -9.17 -15.13
C GLN A 336 38.01 -8.45 -16.49
N ASN A 337 36.94 -8.64 -17.28
CA ASN A 337 36.79 -8.05 -18.60
C ASN A 337 36.13 -6.66 -18.59
N THR A 338 35.28 -6.37 -17.61
CA THR A 338 34.40 -5.18 -17.62
C THR A 338 34.58 -4.24 -16.44
N GLY A 339 35.23 -4.69 -15.36
CA GLY A 339 35.31 -3.99 -14.08
C GLY A 339 34.04 -4.05 -13.23
N VAL A 340 32.96 -4.67 -13.73
CA VAL A 340 31.67 -4.74 -13.03
C VAL A 340 31.66 -5.93 -12.07
N TYR A 341 31.54 -5.63 -10.77
CA TYR A 341 31.46 -6.64 -9.71
C TYR A 341 30.05 -7.24 -9.60
N ILE A 342 29.99 -8.57 -9.58
CA ILE A 342 28.77 -9.33 -9.36
C ILE A 342 29.08 -10.48 -8.40
N ARG A 343 28.33 -10.59 -7.30
CA ARG A 343 28.45 -11.69 -6.35
C ARG A 343 27.16 -12.51 -6.27
N PRO A 344 27.04 -13.64 -6.99
CA PRO A 344 25.81 -14.42 -6.97
C PRO A 344 25.43 -14.91 -5.56
N ILE A 345 24.23 -14.52 -5.10
CA ILE A 345 23.63 -14.94 -3.84
C ILE A 345 22.56 -15.99 -4.12
N ASN A 346 22.62 -17.13 -3.43
CA ASN A 346 21.56 -18.13 -3.50
C ASN A 346 20.50 -17.83 -2.43
N LEU A 347 19.33 -17.40 -2.88
CA LEU A 347 18.18 -17.10 -2.03
C LEU A 347 17.26 -18.33 -1.89
N ILE A 348 17.14 -18.83 -0.67
CA ILE A 348 16.51 -20.12 -0.36
C ILE A 348 15.21 -19.87 0.38
N GLN A 349 14.09 -20.23 -0.24
CA GLN A 349 12.78 -20.17 0.42
C GLN A 349 12.50 -21.46 1.21
N VAL A 350 12.15 -21.30 2.49
CA VAL A 350 11.77 -22.40 3.39
C VAL A 350 10.34 -22.27 3.88
N GLU A 351 9.82 -23.33 4.52
CA GLU A 351 8.42 -23.42 4.95
C GLU A 351 8.24 -22.99 6.42
N ARG A 352 9.27 -23.16 7.26
CA ARG A 352 9.24 -22.87 8.70
C ARG A 352 10.50 -22.16 9.19
N THR A 353 10.33 -21.31 10.20
CA THR A 353 11.41 -20.46 10.73
C THR A 353 11.22 -20.18 12.22
N GLY A 354 12.28 -19.73 12.89
CA GLY A 354 12.16 -19.22 14.25
C GLY A 354 11.80 -20.30 15.26
N LYS A 355 10.72 -20.07 16.03
CA LYS A 355 10.22 -21.01 17.05
C LYS A 355 9.37 -22.16 16.50
N ASP A 356 9.14 -22.22 15.19
CA ASP A 356 8.36 -23.27 14.56
C ASP A 356 8.95 -24.67 14.82
N GLN A 357 8.10 -25.69 14.93
CA GLN A 357 8.54 -27.05 15.23
C GLN A 357 9.35 -27.68 14.08
N ARG A 358 10.50 -28.27 14.42
CA ARG A 358 11.32 -29.11 13.54
C ARG A 358 10.86 -30.57 13.60
N ASP A 359 9.70 -30.85 13.00
CA ASP A 359 9.05 -32.17 12.99
C ASP A 359 9.43 -33.05 11.78
N GLY A 360 10.28 -32.55 10.89
CA GLY A 360 10.71 -33.23 9.66
C GLY A 360 9.64 -33.28 8.56
N LYS A 361 8.45 -32.71 8.78
CA LYS A 361 7.39 -32.63 7.76
C LYS A 361 7.52 -31.42 6.84
N PHE A 362 8.05 -30.33 7.39
CA PHE A 362 8.28 -29.07 6.68
C PHE A 362 9.74 -28.68 6.78
N ILE A 363 10.25 -28.00 5.77
CA ILE A 363 11.64 -27.56 5.69
C ILE A 363 11.82 -26.34 6.60
N HIS A 364 12.61 -26.50 7.67
CA HIS A 364 12.94 -25.42 8.58
C HIS A 364 14.24 -24.70 8.17
N SER A 365 14.31 -23.39 8.38
CA SER A 365 15.53 -22.58 8.12
C SER A 365 16.81 -23.15 8.76
N GLU A 366 16.74 -23.53 10.03
CA GLU A 366 17.86 -24.15 10.74
C GLU A 366 18.25 -25.54 10.16
N ASP A 367 17.30 -26.33 9.63
CA ASP A 367 17.64 -27.60 8.96
C ASP A 367 18.47 -27.34 7.69
N VAL A 368 18.10 -26.31 6.92
CA VAL A 368 18.83 -25.87 5.73
C VAL A 368 20.21 -25.34 6.10
N LYS A 369 20.30 -24.48 7.13
CA LYS A 369 21.59 -23.95 7.63
C LYS A 369 22.51 -25.08 8.06
N GLU A 370 22.01 -26.03 8.84
CA GLU A 370 22.78 -27.20 9.27
C GLU A 370 23.24 -28.07 8.09
N PHE A 371 22.40 -28.25 7.07
CA PHE A 371 22.77 -29.00 5.87
C PHE A 371 23.88 -28.30 5.07
N LEU A 372 23.78 -26.97 4.89
CA LEU A 372 24.80 -26.17 4.22
C LEU A 372 26.17 -26.27 4.94
N ILE A 373 26.19 -26.18 6.27
CA ILE A 373 27.42 -26.26 7.04
C ILE A 373 27.95 -27.70 7.06
N LYS A 374 27.17 -28.65 7.56
CA LYS A 374 27.65 -30.01 7.88
C LYS A 374 27.82 -30.91 6.66
N LYS A 375 27.00 -30.73 5.62
CA LYS A 375 27.01 -31.61 4.42
C LYS A 375 27.62 -30.94 3.20
N CYS A 376 27.46 -29.63 3.06
CA CYS A 376 28.00 -28.89 1.91
C CYS A 376 29.31 -28.16 2.23
N ASN A 377 29.77 -28.18 3.49
CA ASN A 377 30.99 -27.54 3.97
C ASN A 377 31.05 -26.04 3.62
N ILE A 378 29.90 -25.36 3.70
CA ILE A 378 29.79 -23.91 3.52
C ILE A 378 30.10 -23.23 4.85
N PRO A 379 31.01 -22.24 4.88
CA PRO A 379 31.31 -21.49 6.11
C PRO A 379 30.08 -20.79 6.66
N GLU A 380 29.98 -20.69 7.99
CA GLU A 380 28.81 -20.12 8.64
C GLU A 380 28.65 -18.63 8.30
N GLU A 381 29.77 -17.90 8.17
CA GLU A 381 29.83 -16.50 7.78
C GLU A 381 29.36 -16.22 6.34
N HIS A 382 29.13 -17.26 5.53
CA HIS A 382 28.55 -17.13 4.19
C HIS A 382 27.02 -17.29 4.20
N ILE A 383 26.41 -17.64 5.32
CA ILE A 383 24.99 -18.01 5.43
C ILE A 383 24.28 -17.03 6.37
N ALA A 384 23.22 -16.41 5.88
CA ALA A 384 22.36 -15.54 6.67
C ALA A 384 20.91 -16.03 6.67
N ILE A 385 20.19 -15.82 7.78
CA ILE A 385 18.75 -16.04 7.89
C ILE A 385 18.05 -14.68 7.93
N LYS A 386 17.14 -14.45 6.97
CA LYS A 386 16.30 -13.25 6.89
C LYS A 386 14.83 -13.64 7.01
N THR A 387 14.26 -13.39 8.17
CA THR A 387 12.86 -13.70 8.54
C THR A 387 12.27 -12.54 9.34
N SER A 388 11.00 -12.64 9.73
CA SER A 388 10.37 -11.67 10.62
C SER A 388 10.92 -11.70 12.05
N GLU A 389 11.44 -12.84 12.52
CA GLU A 389 11.98 -13.02 13.88
C GLU A 389 13.49 -12.81 13.98
N LYS A 390 14.21 -13.05 12.87
CA LYS A 390 15.68 -13.02 12.81
C LYS A 390 16.14 -12.36 11.52
N ASP A 391 17.02 -11.39 11.65
CA ASP A 391 17.57 -10.59 10.55
C ASP A 391 19.10 -10.55 10.64
N ASP A 392 19.75 -11.59 10.12
CA ASP A 392 21.22 -11.69 10.13
C ASP A 392 21.90 -10.68 9.17
N ILE A 393 21.12 -9.99 8.33
CA ILE A 393 21.60 -9.02 7.35
C ILE A 393 21.28 -7.56 7.73
N GLU A 394 20.73 -7.32 8.93
CA GLU A 394 20.42 -5.98 9.39
C GLU A 394 21.71 -5.13 9.48
N GLY A 395 21.71 -3.99 8.78
CA GLY A 395 22.87 -3.09 8.74
C GLY A 395 24.04 -3.56 7.87
N ILE A 396 23.90 -4.67 7.15
CA ILE A 396 24.93 -5.16 6.22
C ILE A 396 24.65 -4.63 4.81
N ASP A 397 25.64 -3.99 4.19
CA ASP A 397 25.58 -3.67 2.77
C ASP A 397 25.89 -4.92 1.93
N LEU A 398 24.86 -5.51 1.34
CA LEU A 398 24.99 -6.68 0.48
C LEU A 398 25.65 -6.35 -0.88
N LEU A 399 25.78 -5.08 -1.27
CA LEU A 399 26.52 -4.69 -2.48
C LEU A 399 28.03 -4.54 -2.21
N ASP A 400 28.44 -4.49 -0.93
CA ASP A 400 29.84 -4.37 -0.55
C ASP A 400 30.64 -5.59 -1.06
N ARG A 401 31.81 -5.31 -1.63
CA ARG A 401 32.76 -6.30 -2.15
C ARG A 401 33.27 -7.25 -1.06
N ASP A 402 33.41 -6.75 0.16
CA ASP A 402 33.94 -7.50 1.29
C ASP A 402 32.86 -8.33 2.00
N CYS A 403 31.59 -8.21 1.60
CA CYS A 403 30.53 -9.02 2.17
C CYS A 403 30.69 -10.50 1.78
N SER A 404 30.79 -11.35 2.81
CA SER A 404 31.02 -12.79 2.69
C SER A 404 29.74 -13.57 2.37
N ILE A 405 28.56 -12.98 2.52
CA ILE A 405 27.28 -13.67 2.37
C ILE A 405 27.08 -14.18 0.94
N ARG A 406 26.84 -15.49 0.81
CA ARG A 406 26.57 -16.21 -0.45
C ARG A 406 25.21 -16.92 -0.45
N TYR A 407 24.63 -17.14 0.73
CA TYR A 407 23.38 -17.87 0.91
C TYR A 407 22.48 -17.12 1.88
N ILE A 408 21.24 -16.89 1.49
CA ILE A 408 20.25 -16.25 2.36
C ILE A 408 19.04 -17.17 2.45
N ILE A 409 18.67 -17.55 3.66
CA ILE A 409 17.50 -18.39 3.94
C ILE A 409 16.36 -17.49 4.38
N THR A 410 15.20 -17.61 3.74
CA THR A 410 14.01 -16.81 4.05
C THR A 410 12.73 -17.62 3.90
N LYS A 411 11.62 -17.12 4.43
CA LYS A 411 10.28 -17.69 4.22
C LYS A 411 9.44 -16.79 3.31
N GLN A 412 9.42 -15.50 3.61
CA GLN A 412 8.53 -14.53 2.95
C GLN A 412 9.20 -13.23 2.51
N ALA A 413 10.51 -13.01 2.73
CA ALA A 413 11.11 -11.70 2.50
C ALA A 413 10.93 -11.17 1.06
N LEU A 414 11.03 -12.02 0.04
CA LEU A 414 10.73 -11.65 -1.36
C LEU A 414 9.28 -11.21 -1.56
N GLN A 415 8.34 -11.95 -0.96
CA GLN A 415 6.91 -11.59 -1.01
C GLN A 415 6.66 -10.30 -0.24
N GLU A 416 7.44 -10.02 0.80
CA GLU A 416 7.38 -8.81 1.61
C GLU A 416 7.94 -7.56 0.91
N GLY A 417 8.40 -7.69 -0.33
CA GLY A 417 8.90 -6.58 -1.14
C GLY A 417 10.40 -6.30 -0.94
N TRP A 418 11.14 -7.24 -0.35
CA TRP A 418 12.59 -7.15 -0.30
C TRP A 418 13.19 -7.53 -1.66
N ASP A 419 13.96 -6.61 -2.24
CA ASP A 419 14.79 -6.85 -3.42
C ASP A 419 16.20 -7.23 -2.95
N CYS A 420 16.58 -8.50 -3.12
CA CYS A 420 17.87 -9.01 -2.67
C CYS A 420 18.95 -8.70 -3.71
N PRO A 421 19.99 -7.92 -3.37
CA PRO A 421 21.09 -7.64 -4.28
C PRO A 421 21.79 -8.94 -4.73
N PHE A 422 22.14 -8.99 -6.01
CA PHE A 422 22.82 -10.13 -6.65
C PHE A 422 22.15 -11.52 -6.49
N ALA A 423 20.87 -11.58 -6.14
CA ALA A 423 20.09 -12.82 -6.12
C ALA A 423 19.89 -13.46 -7.49
#